data_AF-A0A5N5T5G8-F1
#
_entry.id   AF-A0A5N5T5G8-F1
#
_cell.length_a   1.000
_cell.length_b   1.000
_cell.length_c   1.000
_cell.angle_alpha   90.00
_cell.angle_beta   90.00
_cell.angle_gamma   90.00
#
_symmetry.space_group_name_H-M   'P 1'
#
loop_
_entity.id
_entity.type
_entity.pdbx_description
1 polymer ?
#
loop_
_entity_poly.entity_id
_entity_poly.type
_entity_poly.pdbx_seq_one_letter_code
_entity_poly.pdbx_strand_id
1 'polypeptide(L)'
;MPHAVLKLLENMPMPWQQIRDMQIIDWFYEHKPLVGSKHVNGSTYRLWRLTLPQLAVLYCLANQLLTDVADNNYFYLFDLKSFFTAKALNLALPGGPKFEPLIKDENLLDEDWNEFNDINKIIVGHQVRTEYRISFPYLYNNMP
;
A
#
# COMPACT_ATOMS: atom_id res chain seq x y z
N MET A 1 -25.06 3.90 -19.07
CA MET A 1 -25.51 3.88 -17.66
C MET A 1 -24.46 4.61 -16.81
N PRO A 2 -24.84 5.53 -15.92
CA PRO A 2 -23.88 6.23 -15.05
C PRO A 2 -23.13 5.23 -14.14
N HIS A 3 -21.84 5.45 -13.89
CA HIS A 3 -21.01 4.59 -13.02
C HIS A 3 -21.62 4.33 -11.64
N ALA A 4 -22.36 5.29 -11.08
CA ALA A 4 -23.09 5.15 -9.82
C ALA A 4 -24.21 4.09 -9.88
N VAL A 5 -24.87 3.94 -11.02
CA VAL A 5 -25.93 2.94 -11.21
C VAL A 5 -25.34 1.53 -11.35
N LEU A 6 -24.15 1.40 -11.95
CA LEU A 6 -23.43 0.12 -12.01
C LEU A 6 -23.00 -0.34 -10.61
N LYS A 7 -22.45 0.56 -9.78
CA LYS A 7 -22.10 0.25 -8.37
C LYS A 7 -23.31 -0.13 -7.52
N LEU A 8 -24.48 0.47 -7.76
CA LEU A 8 -25.72 0.11 -7.08
C LEU A 8 -26.22 -1.28 -7.48
N LEU A 9 -26.13 -1.63 -8.76
CA LEU A 9 -26.52 -2.95 -9.26
C LEU A 9 -25.54 -4.06 -8.84
N GLU A 10 -24.25 -3.75 -8.68
CA GLU A 10 -23.26 -4.66 -8.09
C GLU A 10 -23.54 -4.97 -6.62
N ASN A 11 -24.14 -4.02 -5.87
CA ASN A 11 -24.50 -4.18 -4.46
C ASN A 11 -25.85 -4.86 -4.22
N MET A 12 -26.64 -5.13 -5.27
CA MET A 12 -27.90 -5.87 -5.12
C MET A 12 -27.61 -7.37 -5.03
N PRO A 13 -28.06 -8.07 -3.97
CA PRO A 13 -27.78 -9.48 -3.82
C PRO A 13 -28.45 -10.27 -4.94
N MET A 14 -27.64 -10.84 -5.82
CA MET A 14 -28.13 -11.67 -6.91
C MET A 14 -28.72 -12.96 -6.33
N PRO A 15 -29.80 -13.54 -6.90
CA PRO A 15 -30.46 -14.73 -6.34
C PRO A 15 -29.52 -15.91 -6.06
N TRP A 16 -28.45 -16.05 -6.86
CA TRP A 16 -27.43 -17.11 -6.71
C TRP A 16 -26.44 -16.89 -5.56
N GLN A 17 -26.32 -15.66 -5.03
CA GLN A 17 -25.46 -15.37 -3.87
C GLN A 17 -26.01 -16.04 -2.60
N GLN A 18 -27.32 -16.19 -2.47
CA GLN A 18 -27.94 -16.90 -1.32
C GLN A 18 -27.48 -18.36 -1.23
N ILE A 19 -27.24 -19.03 -2.36
CA ILE A 19 -26.75 -20.41 -2.40
C ILE A 19 -25.25 -20.47 -2.04
N ARG A 20 -24.49 -19.46 -2.47
CA ARG A 20 -23.05 -19.33 -2.19
C ARG A 20 -22.77 -19.00 -0.72
N ASP A 21 -23.64 -18.21 -0.11
CA ASP A 21 -23.44 -17.67 1.25
C ASP A 21 -24.03 -18.57 2.35
N MET A 22 -24.64 -19.70 1.97
CA MET A 22 -25.37 -20.62 2.85
C MET A 22 -24.64 -21.03 4.13
N GLN A 23 -23.30 -21.03 4.13
CA GLN A 23 -22.50 -21.44 5.28
C GLN A 23 -22.33 -20.38 6.37
N ILE A 24 -22.68 -19.13 6.07
CA ILE A 24 -22.40 -17.96 6.91
C ILE A 24 -23.66 -17.14 7.18
N ILE A 25 -24.69 -17.23 6.33
CA ILE A 25 -25.94 -16.48 6.46
C ILE A 25 -26.51 -16.51 7.89
N ASP A 26 -26.46 -17.66 8.56
CA ASP A 26 -27.04 -17.84 9.89
C ASP A 26 -26.42 -16.94 10.97
N TRP A 27 -25.13 -16.64 10.86
CA TRP A 27 -24.37 -15.95 11.92
C TRP A 27 -23.71 -14.65 11.45
N PHE A 28 -23.69 -14.35 10.14
CA PHE A 28 -22.90 -13.24 9.58
C PHE A 28 -23.20 -11.87 10.22
N TYR A 29 -24.46 -11.62 10.57
CA TYR A 29 -24.91 -10.34 11.15
C TYR A 29 -25.07 -10.39 12.69
N GLU A 30 -24.63 -11.47 13.34
CA GLU A 30 -24.63 -11.54 14.80
C GLU A 30 -23.56 -10.59 15.40
N HIS A 31 -23.83 -10.06 16.59
CA HIS A 31 -22.87 -9.22 17.30
C HIS A 31 -21.58 -9.98 17.70
N LYS A 32 -21.70 -11.28 18.02
CA LYS A 32 -20.58 -12.18 18.27
C LYS A 32 -20.85 -13.54 17.62
N PRO A 33 -20.50 -13.72 16.34
CA PRO A 33 -20.84 -14.93 15.61
C PRO A 33 -20.16 -16.17 16.17
N LEU A 34 -20.80 -17.33 16.03
CA LEU A 34 -20.19 -18.64 16.32
C LEU A 34 -19.74 -18.86 17.78
N VAL A 35 -20.17 -18.02 18.73
CA VAL A 35 -19.93 -18.21 20.16
C VAL A 35 -20.65 -19.47 20.64
N GLY A 36 -19.92 -20.37 21.29
CA GLY A 36 -20.43 -21.68 21.72
C GLY A 36 -20.25 -22.79 20.65
N SER A 37 -19.78 -22.45 19.46
CA SER A 37 -19.38 -23.44 18.46
C SER A 37 -17.90 -23.84 18.63
N LYS A 38 -17.51 -24.95 17.98
CA LYS A 38 -16.10 -25.39 17.91
C LYS A 38 -15.15 -24.42 17.19
N HIS A 39 -15.69 -23.44 16.46
CA HIS A 39 -14.90 -22.51 15.65
C HIS A 39 -14.26 -21.40 16.48
N VAL A 40 -14.74 -21.17 17.71
CA VAL A 40 -14.25 -20.12 18.60
C VAL A 40 -13.92 -20.74 19.95
N ASN A 41 -12.89 -20.22 20.62
CA ASN A 41 -12.46 -20.73 21.92
C ASN A 41 -13.49 -20.57 23.06
N GLY A 42 -14.49 -19.70 22.92
CA GLY A 42 -15.54 -19.46 23.91
C GLY A 42 -16.02 -18.00 23.91
N SER A 43 -16.69 -17.59 24.98
CA SER A 43 -17.20 -16.21 25.16
C SER A 43 -16.10 -15.14 25.22
N THR A 44 -14.86 -15.56 25.51
CA THR A 44 -13.66 -14.73 25.50
C THR A 44 -13.24 -14.26 24.10
N TYR A 45 -13.66 -14.98 23.04
CA TYR A 45 -13.58 -14.55 21.63
C TYR A 45 -12.20 -14.05 21.15
N ARG A 46 -11.13 -14.82 21.42
CA ARG A 46 -9.74 -14.40 21.08
C ARG A 46 -9.14 -15.12 19.89
N LEU A 47 -9.51 -16.39 19.72
CA LEU A 47 -8.98 -17.25 18.66
C LEU A 47 -10.16 -17.86 17.93
N TRP A 48 -10.03 -17.90 16.60
CA TRP A 48 -11.02 -18.47 15.71
C TRP A 48 -10.34 -19.45 14.75
N ARG A 49 -11.09 -20.48 14.36
CA ARG A 49 -10.67 -21.47 13.36
C ARG A 49 -11.86 -21.78 12.48
N LEU A 50 -11.90 -21.17 11.29
CA LEU A 50 -12.95 -21.36 10.30
C LEU A 50 -12.60 -22.48 9.32
N THR A 51 -13.62 -23.05 8.70
CA THR A 51 -13.43 -24.01 7.61
C THR A 51 -13.08 -23.27 6.31
N LEU A 52 -12.37 -23.94 5.39
CA LEU A 52 -11.98 -23.35 4.11
C LEU A 52 -13.20 -22.83 3.29
N PRO A 53 -14.33 -23.56 3.23
CA PRO A 53 -15.51 -23.06 2.53
C PRO A 53 -16.10 -21.77 3.15
N GLN A 54 -16.12 -21.64 4.49
CA GLN A 54 -16.52 -20.40 5.16
C GLN A 54 -15.55 -19.25 4.84
N LEU A 55 -14.24 -19.51 4.86
CA LEU A 55 -13.25 -18.48 4.55
C LEU A 55 -13.37 -18.00 3.10
N ALA A 56 -13.61 -18.92 2.15
CA ALA A 56 -13.75 -18.59 0.73
C ALA A 56 -14.93 -17.64 0.48
N VAL A 57 -16.07 -17.88 1.13
CA VAL A 57 -17.24 -17.00 1.01
C VAL A 57 -16.96 -15.63 1.61
N LEU A 58 -16.35 -15.55 2.81
CA LEU A 58 -15.96 -14.26 3.41
C LEU A 58 -14.99 -13.47 2.53
N TYR A 59 -13.98 -14.14 1.96
CA TYR A 59 -13.03 -13.52 1.05
C TYR A 59 -13.76 -12.93 -0.16
N CYS A 60 -14.69 -13.69 -0.74
CA CYS A 60 -15.45 -13.26 -1.89
C CYS A 60 -16.35 -12.05 -1.61
N LEU A 61 -16.98 -11.98 -0.43
CA LEU A 61 -17.77 -10.83 0.00
C LEU A 61 -16.88 -9.60 0.25
N ALA A 62 -15.68 -9.82 0.78
CA ALA A 62 -14.71 -8.77 1.06
C ALA A 62 -13.94 -8.27 -0.18
N ASN A 63 -14.10 -8.90 -1.35
CA ASN A 63 -13.36 -8.55 -2.57
C ASN A 63 -13.44 -7.06 -2.93
N GLN A 64 -14.56 -6.38 -2.66
CA GLN A 64 -14.69 -4.94 -2.93
C GLN A 64 -13.73 -4.07 -2.10
N LEU A 65 -13.29 -4.57 -0.94
CA LEU A 65 -12.44 -3.86 0.02
C LEU A 65 -11.00 -4.37 0.02
N LEU A 66 -10.77 -5.59 -0.48
CA LEU A 66 -9.45 -6.19 -0.55
C LEU A 66 -8.64 -5.64 -1.72
N THR A 67 -7.32 -5.74 -1.60
CA THR A 67 -6.41 -5.33 -2.66
C THR A 67 -6.32 -6.39 -3.74
N ASP A 68 -6.52 -6.00 -5.00
CA ASP A 68 -6.33 -6.89 -6.16
C ASP A 68 -4.84 -7.10 -6.53
N VAL A 69 -3.94 -6.41 -5.85
CA VAL A 69 -2.49 -6.47 -6.10
C VAL A 69 -1.92 -7.76 -5.53
N ALA A 70 -1.51 -8.68 -6.41
CA ALA A 70 -0.91 -9.96 -6.02
C ALA A 70 0.62 -9.90 -5.87
N ASP A 71 1.30 -9.01 -6.60
CA ASP A 71 2.76 -8.91 -6.60
C ASP A 71 3.24 -7.75 -5.73
N ASN A 72 4.19 -8.03 -4.84
CA ASN A 72 4.83 -7.04 -3.99
C ASN A 72 5.67 -6.04 -4.80
N ASN A 73 6.12 -6.38 -6.01
CA ASN A 73 6.85 -5.45 -6.88
C ASN A 73 6.02 -4.23 -7.31
N TYR A 74 4.68 -4.32 -7.22
CA TYR A 74 3.79 -3.17 -7.44
C TYR A 74 4.15 -1.98 -6.53
N PHE A 75 4.66 -2.25 -5.33
CA PHE A 75 5.06 -1.24 -4.35
C PHE A 75 6.51 -0.78 -4.51
N TYR A 76 7.15 -1.01 -5.66
CA TYR A 76 8.49 -0.47 -5.91
C TYR A 76 8.49 1.06 -5.75
N LEU A 77 9.42 1.58 -4.94
CA LEU A 77 9.48 2.97 -4.47
C LEU A 77 8.31 3.43 -3.57
N PHE A 78 7.24 2.64 -3.45
CA PHE A 78 6.07 2.90 -2.61
C PHE A 78 6.06 2.02 -1.36
N ASP A 79 7.23 1.64 -0.87
CA ASP A 79 7.41 0.90 0.36
C ASP A 79 7.90 1.84 1.49
N LEU A 80 7.81 1.36 2.73
CA LEU A 80 8.23 2.14 3.89
C LEU A 80 9.71 2.51 3.83
N LYS A 81 10.58 1.69 3.23
CA LYS A 81 12.01 2.00 3.13
C LYS A 81 12.27 3.13 2.17
N SER A 82 11.65 3.13 0.99
CA SER A 82 11.76 4.25 0.06
C SER A 82 11.26 5.55 0.66
N PHE A 83 10.18 5.52 1.45
CA PHE A 83 9.71 6.73 2.14
C PHE A 83 10.66 7.24 3.23
N PHE A 84 11.36 6.34 3.95
CA PHE A 84 12.40 6.77 4.89
C PHE A 84 13.58 7.42 4.19
N THR A 85 14.02 6.84 3.07
CA THR A 85 15.08 7.42 2.24
C THR A 85 14.65 8.77 1.66
N ALA A 86 13.43 8.87 1.11
CA ALA A 86 12.88 10.12 0.59
C ALA A 86 12.82 11.21 1.66
N LYS A 87 12.39 10.86 2.88
CA LYS A 87 12.37 11.77 4.03
C LYS A 87 13.78 12.24 4.42
N ALA A 88 14.75 11.32 4.50
CA ALA A 88 16.12 11.65 4.89
C ALA A 88 16.79 12.59 3.88
N LEU A 89 16.60 12.32 2.58
CA LEU A 89 17.16 13.10 1.47
C LEU A 89 16.38 14.39 1.15
N ASN A 90 15.29 14.68 1.86
CA ASN A 90 14.37 15.79 1.54
C ASN A 90 13.87 15.74 0.06
N LEU A 91 13.58 14.54 -0.44
CA LEU A 91 13.03 14.31 -1.78
C LEU A 91 11.58 13.84 -1.69
N ALA A 92 10.81 14.13 -2.74
CA ALA A 92 9.41 13.73 -2.84
C ALA A 92 9.19 12.83 -4.06
N LEU A 93 8.58 11.66 -3.84
CA LEU A 93 8.10 10.82 -4.93
C LEU A 93 6.78 11.37 -5.51
N PRO A 94 6.53 11.23 -6.81
CA PRO A 94 5.24 11.55 -7.39
C PRO A 94 4.13 10.71 -6.73
N GLY A 95 3.12 11.36 -6.15
CA GLY A 95 2.04 10.68 -5.41
C GLY A 95 2.42 10.19 -4.00
N GLY A 96 3.67 10.42 -3.57
CA GLY A 96 4.16 10.11 -2.23
C GLY A 96 4.00 11.26 -1.24
N PRO A 97 4.22 11.00 0.07
CA PRO A 97 4.22 12.03 1.09
C PRO A 97 5.43 12.97 0.96
N LYS A 98 5.28 14.21 1.46
CA LYS A 98 6.35 15.20 1.60
C LYS A 98 6.65 15.44 3.07
N PHE A 99 7.91 15.72 3.38
CA PHE A 99 8.39 15.91 4.75
C PHE A 99 9.20 17.20 4.86
N GLU A 100 9.41 17.67 6.10
CA GLU A 100 10.41 18.70 6.37
C GLU A 100 11.83 18.13 6.22
N PRO A 101 12.80 18.97 5.79
CA PRO A 101 14.20 18.56 5.69
C PRO A 101 14.77 18.14 7.06
N LEU A 102 15.60 17.09 7.04
CA LEU A 102 16.28 16.58 8.23
C LEU A 102 17.29 17.59 8.80
N ILE A 103 18.07 18.21 7.91
CA ILE A 103 19.07 19.23 8.23
C ILE A 103 18.56 20.55 7.67
N LYS A 104 18.51 21.59 8.50
CA LYS A 104 17.91 22.90 8.16
C LYS A 104 18.92 23.97 7.73
N ASP A 105 20.22 23.68 7.82
CA ASP A 105 21.28 24.70 7.68
C ASP A 105 21.79 24.87 6.22
N GLU A 106 22.12 26.12 5.89
CA GLU A 106 22.22 26.74 4.55
C GLU A 106 23.49 26.44 3.71
N ASN A 107 24.29 25.42 4.03
CA ASN A 107 25.55 25.17 3.29
C ASN A 107 25.38 24.45 1.94
N LEU A 108 24.14 24.29 1.45
CA LEU A 108 23.85 23.60 0.18
C LEU A 108 24.37 24.36 -1.05
N LEU A 109 24.59 25.67 -0.96
CA LEU A 109 25.01 26.50 -2.09
C LEU A 109 26.49 26.30 -2.47
N ASP A 110 27.33 25.88 -1.53
CA ASP A 110 28.76 25.64 -1.78
C ASP A 110 29.01 24.29 -2.48
N GLU A 111 28.03 23.38 -2.53
CA GLU A 111 28.16 22.09 -3.23
C GLU A 111 28.04 22.20 -4.76
N ASP A 112 27.38 23.25 -5.26
CA ASP A 112 27.02 23.38 -6.68
C ASP A 112 28.22 23.70 -7.59
N TRP A 113 29.26 24.37 -7.07
CA TRP A 113 30.45 24.77 -7.84
C TRP A 113 31.74 24.16 -7.26
N ASN A 114 31.90 22.86 -7.50
CA ASN A 114 33.10 22.12 -7.13
C ASN A 114 33.89 21.63 -8.35
N GLU A 115 35.16 21.29 -8.15
CA GLU A 115 36.04 20.80 -9.24
C GLU A 115 35.47 19.59 -9.99
N PHE A 116 34.64 18.80 -9.30
CA PHE A 116 33.91 17.65 -9.84
C PHE A 116 32.57 17.99 -10.49
N ASN A 117 31.92 19.09 -10.08
CA ASN A 117 30.59 19.48 -10.55
C ASN A 117 30.62 20.54 -11.67
N ASP A 118 31.79 20.81 -12.24
CA ASP A 118 31.96 21.77 -13.34
C ASP A 118 31.15 21.36 -14.59
N ILE A 119 30.36 22.29 -15.11
CA ILE A 119 29.51 22.14 -16.31
C ILE A 119 30.31 21.66 -17.52
N ASN A 120 31.58 22.05 -17.63
CA ASN A 120 32.43 21.65 -18.76
C ASN A 120 32.91 20.19 -18.68
N LYS A 121 32.82 19.57 -17.50
CA LYS A 121 33.28 18.20 -17.24
C LYS A 121 32.13 17.20 -17.19
N ILE A 122 30.92 17.64 -16.89
CA ILE A 122 29.73 16.79 -16.81
C ILE A 122 29.13 16.59 -18.21
N ILE A 123 29.02 15.33 -18.63
CA ILE A 123 28.26 14.95 -19.82
C ILE A 123 26.81 14.69 -19.40
N VAL A 124 25.90 15.61 -19.76
CA VAL A 124 24.47 15.45 -19.47
C VAL A 124 23.81 14.64 -20.59
N GLY A 125 23.70 13.33 -20.39
CA GLY A 125 22.95 12.44 -21.29
C GLY A 125 21.45 12.43 -20.97
N HIS A 126 21.10 11.96 -19.77
CA HIS A 126 19.73 11.92 -19.28
C HIS A 126 19.67 12.63 -17.92
N GLN A 127 18.59 13.35 -17.65
CA GLN A 127 18.39 14.01 -16.37
C GLN A 127 18.17 12.97 -15.26
N VAL A 128 18.96 13.07 -14.19
CA VAL A 128 18.79 12.25 -12.99
C VAL A 128 17.51 12.69 -12.27
N ARG A 129 16.52 11.79 -12.21
CA ARG A 129 15.24 12.02 -11.52
C ARG A 129 15.31 11.66 -10.03
N THR A 130 14.31 12.12 -9.28
CA THR A 130 14.14 11.83 -7.85
C THR A 130 14.04 10.33 -7.55
N GLU A 131 13.44 9.56 -8.44
CA GLU A 131 13.27 8.13 -8.32
C GLU A 131 14.63 7.43 -8.30
N TYR A 132 15.58 7.83 -9.15
CA TYR A 132 16.92 7.23 -9.16
C TYR A 132 17.70 7.52 -7.87
N ARG A 133 17.55 8.74 -7.35
CA ARG A 133 18.17 9.13 -6.07
C ARG A 133 17.63 8.33 -4.88
N ILE A 134 16.37 7.88 -4.93
CA ILE A 134 15.76 7.07 -3.87
C ILE A 134 16.04 5.57 -4.09
N SER A 135 15.97 5.09 -5.32
CA SER A 135 16.27 3.70 -5.68
C SER A 135 17.72 3.31 -5.39
N PHE A 136 18.66 4.23 -5.64
CA PHE A 136 20.10 4.02 -5.44
C PHE A 136 20.69 5.15 -4.59
N PRO A 137 20.40 5.16 -3.27
CA PRO A 137 20.69 6.31 -2.40
C PRO A 137 22.17 6.64 -2.31
N TYR A 138 23.04 5.62 -2.27
CA TYR A 138 24.49 5.81 -2.14
C TYR A 138 25.21 6.15 -3.45
N LEU A 139 24.53 6.07 -4.61
CA LEU A 139 25.15 6.31 -5.92
C LEU A 139 24.93 7.74 -6.42
N TYR A 140 23.73 8.29 -6.21
CA TYR A 140 23.32 9.56 -6.81
C TYR A 140 23.21 10.72 -5.81
N ASN A 141 23.59 10.51 -4.54
CA ASN A 141 23.57 11.55 -3.50
C ASN A 141 24.95 11.68 -2.84
N ASN A 142 25.37 12.91 -2.56
CA ASN A 142 26.67 13.20 -1.94
C ASN A 142 26.70 12.84 -0.44
N MET A 143 25.58 13.03 0.27
CA MET A 143 25.43 12.75 1.69
C MET A 143 24.13 11.94 1.93
N PRO A 144 24.16 10.62 1.69
CA PRO A 144 22.99 9.75 1.80
C PRO A 144 22.57 9.43 3.24
#